data_AF-S4NVW7-F1
#
_entry.id   AF-S4NVW7-F1
#
_cell.length_a   1.000
_cell.length_b   1.000
_cell.length_c   1.000
_cell.angle_alpha   90.00
_cell.angle_beta   90.00
_cell.angle_gamma   90.00
#
_symmetry.space_group_name_H-M   'P 1'
#
loop_
_entity.id
_entity.type
_entity.pdbx_description
1 polymer ?
#
loop_
_entity_poly.entity_id
_entity_poly.type
_entity_poly.pdbx_seq_one_letter_code
_entity_poly.pdbx_strand_id
1 'polypeptide(L)' 'HSQSLSGDQLDGMSDDELDAIIDTVTVFYRVTPKHKLSIVKSLQRLGNIVGMTGDGVNDGVALKRADIGI' A
#
# COMPACT_ATOMS: atom_id res chain seq x y z
N HIS A 1 19.04 -0.17 -3.28
CA HIS A 1 18.68 1.01 -2.47
C HIS A 1 17.20 0.92 -2.16
N SER A 2 16.81 0.92 -0.89
CA SER A 2 15.40 0.95 -0.48
C SER A 2 14.94 2.40 -0.45
N GLN A 3 13.84 2.72 -1.13
CA GLN A 3 13.22 4.04 -1.09
C GLN A 3 12.08 4.08 -0.07
N SER A 4 11.82 5.27 0.47
CA SER A 4 10.73 5.53 1.42
C SER A 4 9.83 6.63 0.90
N LEU A 5 8.51 6.47 1.06
CA LEU A 5 7.50 7.40 0.57
C LEU A 5 6.53 7.83 1.69
N SER A 6 6.24 9.12 1.78
CA SER A 6 5.28 9.65 2.76
C SER A 6 3.83 9.54 2.26
N GLY A 7 2.88 9.59 3.20
CA GLY A 7 1.46 9.75 2.88
C GLY A 7 1.16 10.98 2.03
N ASP A 8 1.80 12.11 2.30
CA ASP A 8 1.58 13.35 1.54
C ASP A 8 2.09 13.23 0.09
N GLN A 9 3.20 12.50 -0.10
CA GLN A 9 3.71 12.22 -1.45
C GLN A 9 2.76 11.29 -2.20
N LEU A 10 2.20 10.27 -1.53
CA LEU A 10 1.18 9.39 -2.12
C LEU A 10 -0.08 10.14 -2.56
N ASP A 11 -0.53 11.13 -1.79
CA ASP A 11 -1.71 11.94 -2.16
C ASP A 11 -1.48 12.77 -3.43
N GLY A 12 -0.23 13.12 -3.74
CA GLY A 12 0.16 13.82 -4.96
C GLY A 12 0.37 12.91 -6.17
N MET A 13 0.27 11.59 -6.00
CA MET A 13 0.51 10.61 -7.06
C MET A 13 -0.79 10.02 -7.58
N SER A 14 -0.85 9.84 -8.90
CA SER A 14 -1.86 8.99 -9.54
C SER A 14 -1.57 7.51 -9.30
N ASP A 15 -2.59 6.67 -9.52
CA ASP A 15 -2.47 5.22 -9.43
C ASP A 15 -1.38 4.68 -10.37
N ASP A 16 -1.25 5.22 -11.59
CA ASP A 16 -0.25 4.80 -12.57
C ASP A 16 1.18 5.19 -12.14
N GLU A 17 1.34 6.37 -11.53
CA GLU A 17 2.64 6.81 -11.00
C GLU A 17 3.06 5.97 -9.80
N LEU A 18 2.11 5.60 -8.94
CA LEU A 18 2.35 4.68 -7.83
C LEU A 18 2.76 3.30 -8.36
N ASP A 19 2.04 2.75 -9.34
CA ASP A 19 2.34 1.45 -9.96
C ASP A 19 3.76 1.42 -10.55
N ALA A 20 4.25 2.53 -11.10
CA ALA A 20 5.59 2.61 -11.68
C ALA A 20 6.74 2.58 -10.65
N ILE A 21 6.50 2.98 -9.40
CA ILE A 21 7.56 3.10 -8.38
C ILE A 21 7.38 2.15 -7.19
N ILE A 22 6.22 1.51 -7.03
CA ILE A 22 5.88 0.77 -5.82
C ILE A 22 6.86 -0.37 -5.51
N ASP A 23 7.43 -1.01 -6.54
CA ASP A 23 8.42 -2.09 -6.39
C ASP A 23 9.79 -1.60 -5.88
N THR A 24 10.09 -0.29 -5.97
CA THR A 24 11.33 0.30 -5.44
C THR A 24 11.16 0.87 -4.03
N VAL A 25 9.92 1.02 -3.57
CA VAL A 25 9.58 1.58 -2.26
C VAL A 25 9.33 0.45 -1.27
N THR A 26 10.10 0.42 -0.18
CA THR A 26 9.93 -0.60 0.86
C THR A 26 9.33 -0.05 2.15
N VAL A 27 9.27 1.27 2.31
CA VAL A 27 8.75 1.92 3.51
C VAL A 27 7.77 3.02 3.13
N PHE A 28 6.51 2.84 3.55
CA PHE A 28 5.50 3.90 3.50
C PHE A 28 5.24 4.41 4.92
N TYR A 29 5.29 5.73 5.11
CA TYR A 29 5.18 6.32 6.45
C TYR A 29 4.16 7.46 6.50
N ARG A 30 3.61 7.70 7.69
CA ARG A 30 2.50 8.67 7.92
C ARG A 30 1.32 8.43 6.97
N VAL A 31 0.98 7.16 6.76
CA VAL A 31 -0.07 6.73 5.84
C VAL A 31 -1.44 6.67 6.52
N THR A 32 -2.48 6.98 5.76
CA THR A 32 -3.88 6.83 6.18
C THR A 32 -4.43 5.46 5.76
N PRO A 33 -5.60 5.01 6.26
CA PRO A 33 -6.24 3.79 5.77
C PRO A 33 -6.49 3.79 4.25
N LYS A 34 -6.77 4.97 3.66
CA LYS A 34 -6.90 5.15 2.20
C LYS A 34 -5.60 4.81 1.49
N HIS A 35 -4.47 5.24 2.01
CA HIS A 35 -3.14 4.99 1.42
C HIS A 35 -2.79 3.51 1.45
N LYS A 36 -3.05 2.82 2.58
CA LYS A 36 -2.87 1.37 2.67
C LYS A 36 -3.64 0.64 1.57
N LEU A 37 -4.88 1.07 1.32
CA LEU A 37 -5.71 0.51 0.24
C LEU A 37 -5.16 0.77 -1.16
N SER A 38 -4.66 1.98 -1.44
CA SER A 38 -4.02 2.30 -2.72
C SER A 38 -2.77 1.46 -2.95
N ILE A 39 -1.92 1.28 -1.92
CA ILE A 39 -0.71 0.45 -1.97
C ILE A 39 -1.07 -1.00 -2.29
N VAL A 40 -2.05 -1.58 -1.59
CA VAL A 40 -2.50 -2.96 -1.85
C VAL A 40 -3.00 -3.11 -3.28
N LYS A 41 -3.87 -2.20 -3.73
CA LYS A 41 -4.42 -2.24 -5.09
C LYS A 41 -3.33 -2.13 -6.15
N SER A 42 -2.36 -1.26 -5.94
CA SER A 42 -1.23 -1.07 -6.84
C SER A 42 -0.41 -2.36 -6.96
N LEU A 43 -0.02 -2.96 -5.84
CA LEU A 43 0.67 -4.25 -5.83
C LEU A 43 -0.16 -5.37 -6.51
N GLN A 44 -1.48 -5.42 -6.28
CA GLN A 44 -2.38 -6.38 -6.92
C GLN A 44 -2.50 -6.16 -8.43
N ARG A 45 -2.57 -4.90 -8.90
CA ARG A 45 -2.59 -4.57 -10.35
C ARG A 45 -1.34 -5.04 -11.07
N LEU A 46 -0.20 -5.02 -10.39
CA LEU A 46 1.07 -5.56 -10.88
C LEU A 46 1.12 -7.10 -10.85
N GLY A 47 0.05 -7.78 -10.41
CA GLY A 47 -0.03 -9.24 -10.36
C GLY A 47 0.65 -9.86 -9.15
N ASN A 48 1.03 -9.05 -8.15
CA ASN A 48 1.57 -9.57 -6.90
C ASN A 48 0.46 -10.13 -6.01
N ILE A 49 0.78 -11.19 -5.26
CA ILE A 49 -0.06 -11.70 -4.17
C ILE A 49 0.25 -10.86 -2.94
N VAL A 50 -0.74 -10.17 -2.39
CA VAL A 50 -0.52 -9.18 -1.32
C VAL A 50 -1.04 -9.69 0.01
N GLY A 51 -0.11 -9.86 0.96
CA GLY A 51 -0.43 -10.08 2.37
C GLY A 51 -0.40 -8.76 3.14
N MET A 52 -1.37 -8.53 4.02
CA MET A 52 -1.33 -7.41 4.96
C MET A 52 -1.41 -7.94 6.40
N THR A 53 -0.48 -7.49 7.23
CA THR A 53 -0.49 -7.78 8.67
C THR A 53 -0.71 -6.50 9.45
N GLY A 54 -1.58 -6.51 10.46
CA GLY A 54 -1.87 -5.34 11.29
C GLY A 54 -2.38 -5.71 12.67
N ASP A 55 -1.98 -4.95 13.68
CA ASP A 55 -2.35 -5.14 15.09
C ASP A 55 -3.61 -4.34 15.51
N GLY A 56 -4.22 -3.59 14.58
CA GLY A 56 -5.25 -2.61 14.86
C GLY A 56 -6.68 -3.00 14.41
N VAL A 57 -7.65 -2.76 15.30
CA VAL A 57 -9.11 -2.86 15.05
C VAL A 57 -9.59 -1.99 13.87
N ASN A 58 -8.77 -1.03 13.41
CA ASN A 58 -9.00 -0.14 12.27
C ASN A 58 -8.60 -0.71 10.90
N ASP A 59 -7.95 -1.89 10.84
CA ASP A 59 -7.46 -2.49 9.58
C ASP A 59 -8.49 -3.40 8.87
N GLY A 60 -9.72 -3.52 9.41
CA GLY A 60 -10.73 -4.45 8.92
C GLY A 60 -11.15 -4.29 7.45
N VAL A 61 -11.01 -3.09 6.87
CA VAL A 61 -11.33 -2.83 5.44
C VAL A 61 -10.17 -3.20 4.51
N ALA A 62 -8.94 -3.20 5.02
CA ALA A 62 -7.73 -3.53 4.28
C ALA A 62 -7.42 -5.04 4.37
N LEU A 63 -7.63 -5.65 5.55
CA LEU A 63 -7.57 -7.11 5.78
C LEU A 63 -8.55 -7.89 4.88
N LYS A 64 -9.73 -7.34 4.60
CA LYS A 64 -10.70 -7.96 3.68
C LYS A 64 -10.31 -7.91 2.20
N ARG A 65 -9.32 -7.08 1.83
CA ARG A 65 -8.88 -6.86 0.45
C ARG A 65 -7.47 -7.38 0.15
N ALA A 66 -6.70 -7.70 1.19
CA ALA A 66 -5.49 -8.51 1.03
C ALA A 66 -5.89 -9.94 0.63
N ASP A 67 -5.05 -10.58 -0.19
CA ASP A 67 -5.23 -11.99 -0.56
C ASP A 67 -5.05 -12.89 0.67
N ILE A 68 -4.24 -12.42 1.64
CA ILE A 68 -4.01 -13.05 2.93
C ILE A 68 -3.98 -11.97 4.02
N GLY A 69 -4.92 -12.04 4.96
CA GLY A 69 -4.91 -11.22 6.18
C GLY A 69 -4.38 -12.03 7.36
N ILE A 70 -3.37 -11.52 8.06
CA ILE A 70 -2.81 -12.11 9.30
C ILE A 70 -2.93 -11.12 10.44
#